data_AF-A0A2N3LPC4-F1
#
_entry.id   AF-A0A2N3LPC4-F1
#
_cell.length_a   1.000
_cell.length_b   1.000
_cell.length_c   1.000
_cell.angle_alpha   90.00
_cell.angle_beta   90.00
_cell.angle_gamma   90.00
#
_symmetry.space_group_name_H-M   'P 1'
#
loop_
_entity.id
_entity.type
_entity.pdbx_description
1 polymer ?
#
loop_
_entity_poly.entity_id
_entity_poly.type
_entity_poly.pdbx_seq_one_letter_code
_entity_poly.pdbx_strand_id
1 'polypeptide(L)'
;MFRKDWDKNWLLTINYLDDGRPGTLCVIDATTEKLIKSVELYNEDGTPYTGHAGGVAVSKNHVWISSENYLFTLKISNLVSAQNNDELQFTNQIPLPVEAAYDVYDDDNGILWVGEFYEPNSYPTDSSHHLVNRAGEMQYAWMVGYKLKSNLDMLSSEQWNKESGQPATPDYVLSTIGKVQGAIVEKKGISLVTSYGRANDSVLYRYEAPLKEEPHKHVKIGGKEVPLWFLDGQTTKPRESIVSIPMNEGAVLVKSDLYVSFESGANKYRYTGTYPRDRMLKIDMKTLMKDDRDIEKEERK
;
A
#
# COMPACT_ATOMS: atom_id res chain seq x y z
N MET A 1 4.24 2.61 9.69
CA MET A 1 3.29 1.52 9.96
C MET A 1 3.65 0.85 11.27
N PHE A 2 2.66 0.55 12.14
CA PHE A 2 2.88 -0.06 13.46
C PHE A 2 2.47 -1.51 13.49
N ARG A 3 3.09 -2.27 14.39
CA ARG A 3 2.60 -3.59 14.79
C ARG A 3 2.61 -3.71 16.32
N LYS A 4 1.60 -4.41 16.85
CA LYS A 4 1.38 -4.66 18.29
C LYS A 4 2.39 -5.64 18.90
N ASP A 5 3.11 -6.41 18.07
CA ASP A 5 4.05 -7.45 18.50
C ASP A 5 5.52 -7.00 18.47
N TRP A 6 5.74 -5.69 18.31
CA TRP A 6 7.04 -5.06 18.34
C TRP A 6 7.08 -4.07 19.51
N ASP A 7 8.13 -4.12 20.33
CA ASP A 7 8.33 -3.15 21.43
C ASP A 7 8.59 -1.72 20.91
N LYS A 8 8.60 -1.51 19.59
CA LYS A 8 8.90 -0.22 18.95
C LYS A 8 7.62 0.37 18.34
N ASN A 9 7.25 1.56 18.83
CA ASN A 9 6.10 2.32 18.37
C ASN A 9 6.51 3.20 17.17
N TRP A 10 6.83 2.58 16.03
CA TRP A 10 7.42 3.28 14.86
C TRP A 10 6.41 3.55 13.73
N LEU A 11 6.59 4.70 13.10
CA LEU A 11 6.07 5.05 11.78
C LEU A 11 7.22 5.01 10.78
N LEU A 12 6.96 4.49 9.59
CA LEU A 12 7.94 4.42 8.52
C LEU A 12 7.41 5.22 7.34
N THR A 13 8.28 5.98 6.70
CA THR A 13 8.03 6.59 5.40
C THR A 13 9.19 6.23 4.47
N ILE A 14 8.86 5.99 3.21
CA ILE A 14 9.81 5.74 2.15
C ILE A 14 9.87 6.99 1.28
N ASN A 15 11.06 7.38 0.83
CA ASN A 15 11.23 8.56 0.00
C ASN A 15 12.22 8.25 -1.11
N TYR A 16 11.88 8.65 -2.33
CA TYR A 16 12.79 8.64 -3.46
C TYR A 16 13.38 10.05 -3.67
N LEU A 17 14.55 10.12 -4.32
CA LEU A 17 15.25 11.38 -4.61
C LEU A 17 15.49 11.50 -6.11
N ASP A 18 15.11 12.63 -6.69
CA ASP A 18 15.21 12.89 -8.14
C ASP A 18 16.60 13.40 -8.59
N ASP A 19 17.57 13.45 -7.66
CA ASP A 19 18.95 13.90 -7.89
C ASP A 19 19.97 12.75 -7.96
N GLY A 20 19.49 11.49 -8.02
CA GLY A 20 20.32 10.30 -8.17
C GLY A 20 20.94 9.76 -6.87
N ARG A 21 20.67 10.40 -5.73
CA ARG A 21 21.01 9.83 -4.42
C ARG A 21 20.11 8.63 -4.08
N PRO A 22 20.56 7.72 -3.19
CA PRO A 22 19.75 6.59 -2.79
C PRO A 22 18.44 7.04 -2.14
N GLY A 23 17.35 6.31 -2.40
CA GLY A 23 16.11 6.42 -1.66
C GLY A 23 16.34 6.18 -0.16
N THR A 24 15.45 6.72 0.66
CA THR A 24 15.62 6.70 2.11
C THR A 24 14.40 6.17 2.83
N LEU A 25 14.62 5.37 3.86
CA LEU A 25 13.60 4.93 4.79
C LEU A 25 13.73 5.74 6.10
N CYS A 26 12.73 6.55 6.41
CA CYS A 26 12.70 7.32 7.65
C CYS A 26 11.93 6.57 8.74
N VAL A 27 12.47 6.60 9.96
CA VAL A 27 11.88 6.01 11.15
C VAL A 27 11.46 7.11 12.10
N ILE A 28 10.17 7.19 12.38
CA ILE A 28 9.55 8.18 13.26
C ILE A 28 9.05 7.47 14.51
N ASP A 29 9.39 7.97 15.69
CA ASP A 29 8.74 7.55 16.92
C ASP A 29 7.35 8.16 16.96
N ALA A 30 6.34 7.34 17.05
CA ALA A 30 4.97 7.79 17.00
C ALA A 30 4.41 8.36 18.30
N THR A 31 5.01 8.00 19.43
CA THR A 31 4.57 8.51 20.73
C THR A 31 5.00 9.96 20.85
N THR A 32 6.23 10.24 20.45
CA THR A 32 6.85 11.56 20.50
C THR A 32 6.68 12.35 19.22
N GLU A 33 6.26 11.69 18.13
CA GLU A 33 6.09 12.24 16.78
C GLU A 33 7.38 12.86 16.22
N LYS A 34 8.54 12.30 16.61
CA LYS A 34 9.87 12.78 16.22
C LYS A 34 10.58 11.78 15.32
N LEU A 35 11.33 12.29 14.35
CA LEU A 35 12.27 11.50 13.57
C LEU A 35 13.33 10.89 14.51
N ILE A 36 13.49 9.58 14.45
CA ILE A 36 14.55 8.83 15.15
C ILE A 36 15.79 8.76 14.28
N LYS A 37 15.61 8.34 13.02
CA LYS A 37 16.69 8.13 12.06
C LYS A 37 16.17 8.08 10.63
N SER A 38 17.06 8.30 9.68
CA SER A 38 16.90 7.96 8.26
C SER A 38 18.00 6.98 7.88
N VAL A 39 17.69 5.99 7.04
CA VAL A 39 18.68 5.07 6.47
C VAL A 39 18.63 5.15 4.95
N GLU A 40 19.78 4.95 4.31
CA GLU A 40 19.91 4.93 2.85
C GLU A 40 19.67 3.52 2.32
N LEU A 41 19.02 3.42 1.16
CA LEU A 41 18.64 2.14 0.56
C LEU A 41 19.54 1.77 -0.60
N TYR A 42 19.96 0.50 -0.62
CA TYR A 42 20.86 -0.05 -1.61
C TYR A 42 20.29 -1.36 -2.18
N ASN A 43 20.55 -1.58 -3.46
CA ASN A 43 20.22 -2.81 -4.16
C ASN A 43 21.04 -3.99 -3.61
N GLU A 44 20.65 -5.22 -3.98
CA GLU A 44 21.34 -6.44 -3.54
C GLU A 44 22.81 -6.49 -3.97
N ASP A 45 23.16 -5.84 -5.07
CA ASP A 45 24.53 -5.74 -5.59
C ASP A 45 25.35 -4.61 -4.94
N GLY A 46 24.76 -3.88 -3.99
CA GLY A 46 25.39 -2.76 -3.30
C GLY A 46 25.37 -1.44 -4.07
N THR A 47 24.68 -1.35 -5.21
CA THR A 47 24.45 -0.07 -5.90
C THR A 47 23.36 0.75 -5.19
N PRO A 48 23.40 2.11 -5.24
CA PRO A 48 22.33 2.93 -4.69
C PRO A 48 20.97 2.60 -5.30
N TYR A 49 19.95 2.46 -4.48
CA TYR A 49 18.57 2.31 -4.96
C TYR A 49 18.01 3.68 -5.36
N THR A 50 17.68 3.88 -6.64
CA THR A 50 17.20 5.16 -7.18
C THR A 50 15.78 5.09 -7.76
N GLY A 51 15.05 4.01 -7.48
CA GLY A 51 13.67 3.83 -7.92
C GLY A 51 12.67 4.75 -7.20
N HIS A 52 11.43 4.75 -7.68
CA HIS A 52 10.37 5.66 -7.21
C HIS A 52 9.78 5.31 -5.83
N ALA A 53 9.82 4.04 -5.41
CA ALA A 53 9.38 3.59 -4.09
C ALA A 53 7.99 4.09 -3.65
N GLY A 54 6.93 3.56 -4.26
CA GLY A 54 5.55 4.01 -4.04
C GLY A 54 4.89 3.53 -2.74
N GLY A 55 5.41 2.49 -2.08
CA GLY A 55 4.80 1.94 -0.85
C GLY A 55 5.80 1.43 0.17
N VAL A 56 5.39 1.45 1.44
CA VAL A 56 6.09 0.73 2.51
C VAL A 56 5.12 0.04 3.47
N ALA A 57 5.22 -1.27 3.55
CA ALA A 57 4.48 -2.12 4.47
C ALA A 57 5.43 -2.88 5.40
N VAL A 58 4.88 -3.37 6.51
CA VAL A 58 5.67 -4.09 7.51
C VAL A 58 4.94 -5.35 7.97
N SER A 59 5.60 -6.49 7.84
CA SER A 59 5.14 -7.76 8.41
C SER A 59 5.92 -8.07 9.71
N LYS A 60 5.99 -9.32 10.14
CA LYS A 60 6.56 -9.67 11.46
C LYS A 60 8.08 -9.45 11.52
N ASN A 61 8.77 -9.80 10.45
CA ASN A 61 10.22 -9.86 10.35
C ASN A 61 10.77 -9.03 9.17
N HIS A 62 9.91 -8.48 8.32
CA HIS A 62 10.31 -7.79 7.10
C HIS A 62 9.63 -6.43 6.94
N VAL A 63 10.40 -5.49 6.40
CA VAL A 63 9.88 -4.28 5.74
C VAL A 63 9.78 -4.60 4.26
N TRP A 64 8.66 -4.24 3.66
CA TRP A 64 8.32 -4.45 2.26
C TRP A 64 8.22 -3.09 1.60
N ILE A 65 8.85 -2.93 0.43
CA ILE A 65 8.84 -1.68 -0.31
C ILE A 65 8.38 -1.97 -1.73
N SER A 66 7.27 -1.38 -2.11
CA SER A 66 6.71 -1.44 -3.46
C SER A 66 7.36 -0.41 -4.36
N SER A 67 7.85 -0.82 -5.52
CA SER A 67 8.49 0.08 -6.47
C SER A 67 8.47 -0.52 -7.87
N GLU A 68 7.88 0.20 -8.82
CA GLU A 68 7.82 -0.23 -10.23
C GLU A 68 7.30 -1.67 -10.31
N ASN A 69 7.95 -2.57 -11.03
CA ASN A 69 7.45 -3.95 -11.17
C ASN A 69 8.01 -4.89 -10.08
N TYR A 70 8.40 -4.34 -8.93
CA TYR A 70 9.13 -5.07 -7.91
C TYR A 70 8.63 -4.81 -6.49
N LEU A 71 8.82 -5.82 -5.66
CA LEU A 71 8.69 -5.76 -4.22
C LEU A 71 10.05 -6.03 -3.58
N PHE A 72 10.57 -5.04 -2.86
CA PHE A 72 11.85 -5.12 -2.18
C PHE A 72 11.65 -5.50 -0.71
N THR A 73 12.63 -6.21 -0.15
CA THR A 73 12.57 -6.67 1.25
C THR A 73 13.77 -6.19 2.06
N LEU A 74 13.54 -5.81 3.31
CA LEU A 74 14.57 -5.61 4.33
C LEU A 74 14.23 -6.44 5.57
N LYS A 75 15.27 -6.94 6.25
CA LYS A 75 15.08 -7.50 7.59
C LYS A 75 14.82 -6.39 8.60
N ILE A 76 13.75 -6.53 9.35
CA ILE A 76 13.38 -5.65 10.47
C ILE A 76 14.53 -5.51 11.47
N SER A 77 15.24 -6.59 11.79
CA SER A 77 16.37 -6.56 12.73
C SER A 77 17.50 -5.65 12.28
N ASN A 78 17.73 -5.56 10.97
CA ASN A 78 18.76 -4.68 10.40
C ASN A 78 18.33 -3.22 10.58
N LEU A 79 17.07 -2.90 10.26
CA LEU A 79 16.52 -1.57 10.49
C LEU A 79 16.55 -1.19 11.97
N VAL A 80 16.26 -2.13 12.89
CA VAL A 80 16.31 -1.84 14.32
C VAL A 80 17.73 -1.48 14.77
N SER A 81 18.73 -2.22 14.30
CA SER A 81 20.14 -2.07 14.69
C SER A 81 20.84 -0.90 14.01
N ALA A 82 20.35 -0.47 12.85
CA ALA A 82 20.93 0.62 12.06
C ALA A 82 21.00 1.95 12.85
N GLN A 83 22.08 2.69 12.67
CA GLN A 83 22.22 4.07 13.13
C GLN A 83 21.62 5.04 12.10
N ASN A 84 21.62 6.32 12.45
CA ASN A 84 21.19 7.36 11.52
C ASN A 84 22.21 7.50 10.38
N ASN A 85 21.71 7.52 9.15
CA ASN A 85 22.44 7.52 7.88
C ASN A 85 23.19 6.22 7.57
N ASP A 86 22.87 5.12 8.24
CA ASP A 86 23.40 3.81 7.83
C ASP A 86 22.81 3.40 6.47
N GLU A 87 23.57 2.60 5.75
CA GLU A 87 23.17 1.98 4.49
C GLU A 87 22.53 0.61 4.76
N LEU A 88 21.34 0.38 4.22
CA LEU A 88 20.67 -0.92 4.27
C LEU A 88 20.47 -1.47 2.86
N GLN A 89 21.05 -2.64 2.63
CA GLN A 89 20.86 -3.39 1.39
C GLN A 89 19.59 -4.24 1.44
N PHE A 90 18.84 -4.24 0.34
CA PHE A 90 17.71 -5.15 0.16
C PHE A 90 18.17 -6.61 0.24
N THR A 91 17.33 -7.44 0.84
CA THR A 91 17.55 -8.89 0.90
C THR A 91 16.99 -9.62 -0.31
N ASN A 92 15.98 -9.04 -0.96
CA ASN A 92 15.41 -9.55 -2.20
C ASN A 92 14.81 -8.40 -3.01
N GLN A 93 14.91 -8.51 -4.33
CA GLN A 93 14.10 -7.84 -5.33
C GLN A 93 13.16 -8.86 -6.00
N ILE A 94 11.87 -8.80 -5.67
CA ILE A 94 10.87 -9.79 -6.10
C ILE A 94 10.08 -9.20 -7.29
N PRO A 95 10.21 -9.74 -8.51
CA PRO A 95 9.39 -9.29 -9.64
C PRO A 95 7.91 -9.60 -9.40
N LEU A 96 7.02 -8.69 -9.80
CA LEU A 96 5.57 -8.77 -9.62
C LEU A 96 4.83 -8.79 -10.96
N PRO A 97 3.59 -9.32 -11.00
CA PRO A 97 2.72 -9.27 -12.18
C PRO A 97 2.00 -7.94 -12.33
N VAL A 98 2.30 -6.96 -11.47
CA VAL A 98 1.67 -5.64 -11.40
C VAL A 98 2.74 -4.56 -11.25
N GLU A 99 2.43 -3.33 -11.65
CA GLU A 99 3.24 -2.16 -11.29
C GLU A 99 2.91 -1.75 -9.84
N ALA A 100 3.81 -2.07 -8.91
CA ALA A 100 3.73 -1.89 -7.48
C ALA A 100 3.81 -0.41 -7.07
N ALA A 101 2.67 0.26 -7.10
CA ALA A 101 2.52 1.65 -6.71
C ALA A 101 2.31 1.84 -5.20
N TYR A 102 1.80 0.84 -4.48
CA TYR A 102 1.63 0.87 -3.03
C TYR A 102 1.54 -0.56 -2.47
N ASP A 103 1.76 -0.70 -1.16
CA ASP A 103 1.52 -1.93 -0.42
C ASP A 103 0.87 -1.70 0.95
N VAL A 104 0.26 -2.76 1.47
CA VAL A 104 -0.28 -2.81 2.83
C VAL A 104 -0.26 -4.25 3.34
N TYR A 105 0.11 -4.43 4.61
CA TYR A 105 0.05 -5.73 5.26
C TYR A 105 -1.23 -5.85 6.09
N ASP A 106 -2.02 -6.88 5.79
CA ASP A 106 -3.20 -7.29 6.55
C ASP A 106 -2.77 -8.20 7.71
N ASP A 107 -2.68 -7.63 8.91
CA ASP A 107 -2.30 -8.38 10.11
C ASP A 107 -3.32 -9.47 10.50
N ASP A 108 -4.60 -9.26 10.22
CA ASP A 108 -5.66 -10.19 10.62
C ASP A 108 -5.59 -11.49 9.81
N ASN A 109 -5.24 -11.37 8.52
CA ASN A 109 -5.11 -12.52 7.63
C ASN A 109 -3.67 -12.87 7.27
N GLY A 110 -2.66 -12.10 7.66
CA GLY A 110 -1.27 -12.33 7.25
C GLY A 110 -1.06 -12.28 5.73
N ILE A 111 -1.76 -11.36 5.06
CA ILE A 111 -1.68 -11.16 3.61
C ILE A 111 -0.94 -9.85 3.33
N LEU A 112 0.09 -9.90 2.51
CA LEU A 112 0.71 -8.71 1.96
C LEU A 112 0.03 -8.36 0.65
N TRP A 113 -0.57 -7.17 0.58
CA TRP A 113 -1.19 -6.66 -0.62
C TRP A 113 -0.29 -5.64 -1.31
N VAL A 114 -0.25 -5.70 -2.64
CA VAL A 114 0.47 -4.76 -3.50
C VAL A 114 -0.46 -4.34 -4.64
N GLY A 115 -0.56 -3.05 -4.93
CA GLY A 115 -1.51 -2.57 -5.94
C GLY A 115 -0.97 -1.58 -6.93
N GLU A 116 -1.70 -1.47 -8.04
CA GLU A 116 -1.39 -0.60 -9.17
C GLU A 116 -2.02 0.77 -9.04
N PHE A 117 -1.31 1.75 -9.60
CA PHE A 117 -1.85 3.07 -9.87
C PHE A 117 -2.19 3.17 -11.36
N TYR A 118 -3.45 3.50 -11.67
CA TYR A 118 -3.88 3.74 -13.06
C TYR A 118 -4.28 5.19 -13.29
N GLU A 119 -3.68 5.79 -14.32
CA GLU A 119 -4.17 7.00 -14.98
C GLU A 119 -3.97 6.86 -16.50
N PRO A 120 -5.03 7.03 -17.32
CA PRO A 120 -5.05 6.62 -18.72
C PRO A 120 -3.92 7.15 -19.61
N ASN A 121 -3.37 8.33 -19.33
CA ASN A 121 -2.38 8.97 -20.21
C ASN A 121 -0.96 8.84 -19.69
N SER A 122 -0.79 8.82 -18.37
CA SER A 122 0.51 8.95 -17.72
C SER A 122 0.99 7.64 -17.09
N TYR A 123 0.05 6.80 -16.64
CA TYR A 123 0.31 5.57 -15.91
C TYR A 123 -0.68 4.48 -16.34
N PRO A 124 -0.57 3.97 -17.58
CA PRO A 124 -1.40 2.87 -18.03
C PRO A 124 -0.98 1.58 -17.33
N THR A 125 -1.96 0.81 -16.85
CA THR A 125 -1.77 -0.55 -16.37
C THR A 125 -1.93 -1.55 -17.52
N ASP A 126 -1.53 -2.80 -17.31
CA ASP A 126 -1.72 -3.86 -18.31
C ASP A 126 -3.22 -3.99 -18.67
N SER A 127 -3.53 -3.94 -19.97
CA SER A 127 -4.91 -4.03 -20.46
C SER A 127 -5.62 -5.34 -20.06
N SER A 128 -4.88 -6.41 -19.77
CA SER A 128 -5.44 -7.67 -19.25
C SER A 128 -5.96 -7.54 -17.82
N HIS A 129 -5.58 -6.48 -17.09
CA HIS A 129 -6.10 -6.15 -15.77
C HIS A 129 -7.43 -5.38 -15.85
N HIS A 130 -7.80 -4.89 -17.03
CA HIS A 130 -9.02 -4.09 -17.23
C HIS A 130 -10.24 -5.00 -17.32
N LEU A 131 -11.12 -4.90 -16.35
CA LEU A 131 -12.26 -5.79 -16.21
C LEU A 131 -13.54 -4.99 -15.93
N VAL A 132 -14.62 -5.38 -16.62
CA VAL A 132 -15.96 -4.90 -16.29
C VAL A 132 -16.43 -5.62 -15.04
N ASN A 133 -16.77 -4.87 -13.99
CA ASN A 133 -17.26 -5.41 -12.72
C ASN A 133 -18.72 -5.88 -12.83
N ARG A 134 -19.27 -6.37 -11.72
CA ARG A 134 -20.66 -6.85 -11.65
C ARG A 134 -21.70 -5.73 -11.88
N ALA A 135 -21.30 -4.47 -11.75
CA ALA A 135 -22.14 -3.28 -11.98
C ALA A 135 -22.10 -2.78 -13.43
N GLY A 136 -21.29 -3.40 -14.30
CA GLY A 136 -21.09 -2.94 -15.67
C GLY A 136 -20.08 -1.80 -15.78
N GLU A 137 -19.31 -1.50 -14.73
CA GLU A 137 -18.31 -0.44 -14.70
C GLU A 137 -16.91 -1.00 -14.94
N MET A 138 -16.08 -0.27 -15.67
CA MET A 138 -14.70 -0.67 -15.94
C MET A 138 -13.80 -0.42 -14.72
N GLN A 139 -13.12 -1.47 -14.27
CA GLN A 139 -12.03 -1.43 -13.30
C GLN A 139 -10.72 -1.56 -14.07
N TYR A 140 -9.71 -0.76 -13.74
CA TYR A 140 -8.50 -0.61 -14.55
C TYR A 140 -7.23 -1.13 -13.88
N ALA A 141 -7.28 -1.46 -12.60
CA ALA A 141 -6.09 -1.79 -11.82
C ALA A 141 -6.32 -3.02 -10.96
N TRP A 142 -5.25 -3.74 -10.63
CA TRP A 142 -5.28 -4.81 -9.65
C TRP A 142 -4.59 -4.42 -8.34
N MET A 143 -5.07 -5.02 -7.26
CA MET A 143 -4.37 -5.15 -5.99
C MET A 143 -4.22 -6.64 -5.71
N VAL A 144 -3.00 -7.15 -5.79
CA VAL A 144 -2.66 -8.57 -5.67
C VAL A 144 -2.22 -8.89 -4.23
N GLY A 145 -2.64 -10.05 -3.73
CA GLY A 145 -2.42 -10.47 -2.35
C GLY A 145 -1.56 -11.72 -2.26
N TYR A 146 -0.55 -11.68 -1.41
CA TYR A 146 0.36 -12.79 -1.09
C TYR A 146 0.15 -13.21 0.36
N LYS A 147 -0.37 -14.42 0.57
CA LYS A 147 -0.43 -15.03 1.90
C LYS A 147 0.98 -15.39 2.33
N LEU A 148 1.49 -14.72 3.38
CA LEU A 148 2.83 -15.02 3.88
C LEU A 148 2.81 -16.33 4.68
N LYS A 149 3.84 -17.18 4.51
CA LYS A 149 4.01 -18.37 5.36
C LYS A 149 4.37 -17.93 6.77
N SER A 150 3.52 -18.21 7.75
CA SER A 150 3.65 -17.67 9.13
C SER A 150 4.97 -17.97 9.84
N ASN A 151 5.59 -19.11 9.54
CA ASN A 151 6.89 -19.50 10.09
C ASN A 151 8.08 -18.78 9.43
N LEU A 152 7.93 -18.34 8.18
CA LEU A 152 8.96 -17.65 7.41
C LEU A 152 8.76 -16.13 7.41
N ASP A 153 7.51 -15.70 7.56
CA ASP A 153 7.05 -14.33 7.32
C ASP A 153 7.50 -13.82 5.94
N MET A 154 7.33 -14.68 4.93
CA MET A 154 7.84 -14.49 3.57
C MET A 154 6.93 -15.21 2.56
N LEU A 155 7.08 -14.87 1.28
CA LEU A 155 6.51 -15.63 0.17
C LEU A 155 7.06 -17.06 0.19
N SER A 156 6.22 -18.01 -0.19
CA SER A 156 6.61 -19.41 -0.34
C SER A 156 7.38 -19.65 -1.64
N SER A 157 8.09 -20.78 -1.69
CA SER A 157 8.73 -21.30 -2.91
C SER A 157 7.76 -21.50 -4.08
N GLU A 158 6.47 -21.72 -3.78
CA GLU A 158 5.43 -21.89 -4.80
C GLU A 158 4.94 -20.54 -5.34
N GLN A 159 4.96 -19.50 -4.52
CA GLN A 159 4.62 -18.13 -4.92
C GLN A 159 5.79 -17.50 -5.68
N TRP A 160 7.01 -17.66 -5.18
CA TRP A 160 8.20 -17.07 -5.78
C TRP A 160 9.45 -17.93 -5.53
N ASN A 161 10.21 -18.14 -6.60
CA ASN A 161 11.54 -18.73 -6.55
C ASN A 161 12.50 -17.79 -7.29
N LYS A 162 13.50 -17.27 -6.56
CA LYS A 162 14.52 -16.35 -7.08
C LYS A 162 15.25 -16.89 -8.31
N GLU A 163 15.45 -18.20 -8.40
CA GLU A 163 16.17 -18.86 -9.50
C GLU A 163 15.31 -19.01 -10.78
N SER A 164 13.99 -18.88 -10.68
CA SER A 164 13.07 -19.09 -11.81
C SER A 164 13.09 -17.95 -12.84
N GLY A 165 13.52 -16.75 -12.44
CA GLY A 165 13.39 -15.54 -13.23
C GLY A 165 11.94 -15.11 -13.51
N GLN A 166 10.95 -15.76 -12.90
CA GLN A 166 9.53 -15.45 -13.10
C GLN A 166 9.00 -14.50 -12.01
N PRO A 167 8.01 -13.66 -12.33
CA PRO A 167 7.26 -12.89 -11.33
C PRO A 167 6.62 -13.77 -10.26
N ALA A 168 6.47 -13.21 -9.06
CA ALA A 168 5.77 -13.86 -7.97
C ALA A 168 4.29 -14.05 -8.32
N THR A 169 3.76 -15.25 -8.06
CA THR A 169 2.35 -15.57 -8.28
C THR A 169 1.53 -15.28 -7.01
N PRO A 170 0.54 -14.38 -7.05
CA PRO A 170 -0.30 -14.07 -5.89
C PRO A 170 -1.33 -15.16 -5.62
N ASP A 171 -1.90 -15.15 -4.41
CA ASP A 171 -3.02 -16.02 -4.03
C ASP A 171 -4.38 -15.36 -4.26
N TYR A 172 -4.41 -14.02 -4.30
CA TYR A 172 -5.65 -13.25 -4.40
C TYR A 172 -5.47 -12.09 -5.39
N VAL A 173 -6.54 -11.76 -6.10
CA VAL A 173 -6.63 -10.52 -6.87
C VAL A 173 -7.88 -9.74 -6.46
N LEU A 174 -7.70 -8.46 -6.16
CA LEU A 174 -8.78 -7.50 -6.07
C LEU A 174 -8.73 -6.62 -7.31
N SER A 175 -9.81 -6.59 -8.09
CA SER A 175 -9.97 -5.66 -9.20
C SER A 175 -10.49 -4.33 -8.67
N THR A 176 -9.78 -3.26 -9.00
CA THR A 176 -9.89 -1.94 -8.38
C THR A 176 -9.98 -0.81 -9.41
N ILE A 177 -10.46 0.34 -8.92
CA ILE A 177 -10.63 1.57 -9.69
C ILE A 177 -9.27 2.20 -9.99
N GLY A 178 -9.26 3.21 -10.86
CA GLY A 178 -8.06 3.99 -11.11
C GLY A 178 -7.67 4.90 -9.94
N LYS A 179 -6.45 5.45 -10.04
CA LYS A 179 -5.89 6.46 -9.13
C LYS A 179 -5.74 6.06 -7.67
N VAL A 180 -5.67 4.75 -7.37
CA VAL A 180 -5.42 4.26 -6.02
C VAL A 180 -3.94 4.42 -5.68
N GLN A 181 -3.66 5.08 -4.56
CA GLN A 181 -2.32 5.43 -4.06
C GLN A 181 -2.02 4.74 -2.71
N GLY A 182 -2.95 3.95 -2.19
CA GLY A 182 -2.80 3.26 -0.93
C GLY A 182 -4.08 2.53 -0.52
N ALA A 183 -3.94 1.63 0.45
CA ALA A 183 -5.06 0.89 1.00
C ALA A 183 -4.93 0.72 2.51
N ILE A 184 -6.07 0.59 3.18
CA ILE A 184 -6.19 0.22 4.59
C ILE A 184 -6.97 -1.08 4.62
N VAL A 185 -6.40 -2.12 5.23
CA VAL A 185 -7.07 -3.42 5.39
C VAL A 185 -7.33 -3.68 6.86
N GLU A 186 -8.58 -3.97 7.20
CA GLU A 186 -9.05 -4.33 8.53
C GLU A 186 -9.97 -5.55 8.41
N LYS A 187 -10.19 -6.32 9.48
CA LYS A 187 -11.17 -7.41 9.55
C LYS A 187 -12.56 -7.10 8.96
N LYS A 188 -13.00 -5.84 9.05
CA LYS A 188 -14.32 -5.40 8.57
C LYS A 188 -14.34 -5.10 7.08
N GLY A 189 -13.18 -4.82 6.46
CA GLY A 189 -13.15 -4.39 5.07
C GLY A 189 -11.84 -3.73 4.64
N ILE A 190 -11.88 -3.23 3.41
CA ILE A 190 -10.76 -2.59 2.74
C ILE A 190 -11.20 -1.16 2.40
N SER A 191 -10.32 -0.19 2.68
CA SER A 191 -10.49 1.18 2.21
C SER A 191 -9.41 1.52 1.21
N LEU A 192 -9.78 2.04 0.04
CA LEU A 192 -8.84 2.51 -0.98
C LEU A 192 -8.68 4.02 -0.86
N VAL A 193 -7.44 4.48 -0.82
CA VAL A 193 -7.09 5.90 -0.86
C VAL A 193 -6.79 6.26 -2.29
N THR A 194 -7.63 7.11 -2.88
CA THR A 194 -7.41 7.60 -4.25
C THR A 194 -6.95 9.04 -4.24
N SER A 195 -6.04 9.37 -5.15
CA SER A 195 -5.48 10.72 -5.32
C SER A 195 -4.83 10.81 -6.68
N TYR A 196 -4.98 11.94 -7.38
CA TYR A 196 -4.17 12.23 -8.57
C TYR A 196 -4.16 13.72 -8.89
N GLY A 197 -2.97 14.30 -8.93
CA GLY A 197 -2.77 15.68 -9.37
C GLY A 197 -3.13 16.74 -8.33
N ARG A 198 -2.66 17.96 -8.60
CA ARG A 198 -2.61 19.09 -7.65
C ARG A 198 -3.95 19.77 -7.36
N ALA A 199 -4.98 19.47 -8.15
CA ALA A 199 -6.27 20.16 -8.13
C ALA A 199 -7.44 19.21 -7.85
N ASN A 200 -7.18 17.93 -7.60
CA ASN A 200 -8.22 16.95 -7.34
C ASN A 200 -8.15 16.52 -5.88
N ASP A 201 -9.30 16.49 -5.25
CA ASP A 201 -9.46 15.96 -3.92
C ASP A 201 -9.09 14.47 -3.87
N SER A 202 -8.53 14.05 -2.74
CA SER A 202 -8.30 12.64 -2.46
C SER A 202 -9.57 12.01 -1.91
N VAL A 203 -9.94 10.81 -2.34
CA VAL A 203 -11.18 10.14 -1.92
C VAL A 203 -10.87 8.80 -1.28
N LEU A 204 -11.44 8.55 -0.09
CA LEU A 204 -11.39 7.26 0.61
C LEU A 204 -12.62 6.42 0.26
N TYR A 205 -12.48 5.42 -0.61
CA TYR A 205 -13.54 4.45 -0.92
C TYR A 205 -13.51 3.30 0.06
N ARG A 206 -14.67 2.79 0.49
CA ARG A 206 -14.78 1.78 1.56
C ARG A 206 -15.61 0.59 1.12
N TYR A 207 -15.02 -0.59 1.25
CA TYR A 207 -15.58 -1.87 0.83
C TYR A 207 -15.60 -2.82 2.02
N GLU A 208 -16.68 -3.57 2.20
CA GLU A 208 -16.77 -4.57 3.27
C GLU A 208 -16.12 -5.89 2.86
N ALA A 209 -15.39 -6.50 3.80
CA ALA A 209 -14.51 -7.67 3.68
C ALA A 209 -14.73 -8.57 2.43
N PRO A 210 -14.10 -8.26 1.28
CA PRO A 210 -14.42 -8.89 -0.01
C PRO A 210 -14.06 -10.38 -0.03
N LEU A 211 -13.11 -10.82 0.79
CA LEU A 211 -12.72 -12.24 0.87
C LEU A 211 -13.69 -13.13 1.67
N LYS A 212 -14.79 -12.58 2.20
CA LYS A 212 -15.83 -13.38 2.89
C LYS A 212 -16.83 -14.03 1.93
N GLU A 213 -16.84 -13.61 0.67
CA GLU A 213 -17.66 -14.19 -0.39
C GLU A 213 -16.81 -15.06 -1.31
N GLU A 214 -17.48 -15.94 -2.06
CA GLU A 214 -16.82 -16.74 -3.09
C GLU A 214 -16.19 -15.83 -4.16
N PRO A 215 -15.07 -16.24 -4.79
CA PRO A 215 -14.45 -15.48 -5.87
C PRO A 215 -15.46 -15.14 -6.99
N HIS A 216 -15.46 -13.90 -7.45
CA HIS A 216 -16.34 -13.48 -8.55
C HIS A 216 -15.84 -13.95 -9.91
N LYS A 217 -14.52 -14.13 -10.04
CA LYS A 217 -13.85 -14.61 -11.25
C LYS A 217 -12.55 -15.32 -10.89
N HIS A 218 -11.92 -15.93 -11.88
CA HIS A 218 -10.55 -16.41 -11.82
C HIS A 218 -9.75 -15.79 -12.97
N VAL A 219 -8.49 -15.50 -12.72
CA VAL A 219 -7.52 -14.98 -13.71
C VAL A 219 -6.29 -15.87 -13.76
N LYS A 220 -5.57 -15.87 -14.90
CA LYS A 220 -4.35 -16.67 -15.05
C LYS A 220 -3.11 -15.81 -14.85
N ILE A 221 -2.33 -16.10 -13.83
CA ILE A 221 -1.06 -15.42 -13.52
C ILE A 221 0.01 -16.49 -13.33
N GLY A 222 1.13 -16.39 -14.04
CA GLY A 222 2.22 -17.38 -13.94
C GLY A 222 1.79 -18.82 -14.27
N GLY A 223 0.78 -18.99 -15.12
CA GLY A 223 0.22 -20.31 -15.47
C GLY A 223 -0.71 -20.92 -14.40
N LYS A 224 -0.96 -20.24 -13.28
CA LYS A 224 -1.90 -20.66 -12.24
C LYS A 224 -3.20 -19.88 -12.33
N GLU A 225 -4.32 -20.53 -11.99
CA GLU A 225 -5.58 -19.82 -11.77
C GLU A 225 -5.58 -19.19 -10.38
N VAL A 226 -5.81 -17.89 -10.34
CA VAL A 226 -5.86 -17.07 -9.12
C VAL A 226 -7.27 -16.53 -8.97
N PRO A 227 -7.91 -16.68 -7.79
CA PRO A 227 -9.24 -16.14 -7.55
C PRO A 227 -9.23 -14.60 -7.53
N LEU A 228 -10.30 -14.01 -8.08
CA LEU A 228 -10.48 -12.57 -8.22
C LEU A 228 -11.81 -12.12 -7.61
N TRP A 229 -11.76 -11.04 -6.84
CA TRP A 229 -12.91 -10.30 -6.34
C TRP A 229 -12.91 -8.89 -6.92
N PHE A 230 -14.12 -8.35 -7.11
CA PHE A 230 -14.31 -6.97 -7.56
C PHE A 230 -14.54 -6.09 -6.34
N LEU A 231 -13.79 -4.98 -6.22
CA LEU A 231 -14.13 -3.92 -5.26
C LEU A 231 -15.17 -2.99 -5.88
N ASP A 232 -16.41 -3.49 -5.97
CA ASP A 232 -17.52 -2.83 -6.68
C ASP A 232 -18.68 -2.41 -5.77
N GLY A 233 -18.60 -2.68 -4.47
CA GLY A 233 -19.62 -2.27 -3.50
C GLY A 233 -21.00 -2.92 -3.68
N GLN A 234 -21.12 -3.98 -4.50
CA GLN A 234 -22.41 -4.66 -4.67
C GLN A 234 -22.79 -5.56 -3.49
N THR A 235 -21.80 -6.10 -2.79
CA THR A 235 -22.00 -7.09 -1.73
C THR A 235 -22.63 -6.47 -0.48
N THR A 236 -22.16 -5.27 -0.11
CA THR A 236 -22.80 -4.41 0.91
C THR A 236 -22.71 -2.98 0.43
N LYS A 237 -23.76 -2.16 0.71
CA LYS A 237 -23.79 -0.74 0.35
C LYS A 237 -22.43 -0.08 0.69
N PRO A 238 -21.76 0.56 -0.28
CA PRO A 238 -20.53 1.27 0.00
C PRO A 238 -20.82 2.33 1.07
N ARG A 239 -19.99 2.38 2.12
CA ARG A 239 -20.11 3.44 3.13
C ARG A 239 -19.59 4.74 2.52
N GLU A 240 -20.20 5.88 2.86
CA GLU A 240 -19.90 7.18 2.25
C GLU A 240 -18.40 7.45 2.13
N SER A 241 -17.95 7.89 0.96
CA SER A 241 -16.54 8.21 0.74
C SER A 241 -16.19 9.54 1.39
N ILE A 242 -14.99 9.63 1.98
CA ILE A 242 -14.50 10.89 2.56
C ILE A 242 -13.57 11.59 1.59
N VAL A 243 -13.78 12.90 1.44
CA VAL A 243 -12.92 13.80 0.69
C VAL A 243 -11.82 14.37 1.59
N SER A 244 -10.56 14.25 1.17
CA SER A 244 -9.34 14.75 1.81
C SER A 244 -8.55 15.66 0.87
N ILE A 245 -7.57 16.38 1.42
CA ILE A 245 -6.73 17.29 0.64
C ILE A 245 -5.94 16.55 -0.48
N PRO A 246 -5.57 17.24 -1.58
CA PRO A 246 -4.89 16.64 -2.73
C PRO A 246 -3.49 16.05 -2.42
N MET A 247 -3.01 15.20 -3.33
CA MET A 247 -1.66 14.61 -3.35
C MET A 247 -1.32 13.72 -2.15
N ASN A 248 -2.25 12.83 -1.75
CA ASN A 248 -1.91 11.72 -0.86
C ASN A 248 -0.96 10.75 -1.57
N GLU A 249 0.13 10.37 -0.91
CA GLU A 249 1.18 9.45 -1.42
C GLU A 249 1.28 8.17 -0.56
N GLY A 250 0.47 8.09 0.48
CA GLY A 250 0.45 6.97 1.39
C GLY A 250 -0.46 7.26 2.56
N ALA A 251 -1.12 6.21 3.06
CA ALA A 251 -1.89 6.31 4.28
C ALA A 251 -1.76 5.05 5.10
N VAL A 252 -1.69 5.19 6.42
CA VAL A 252 -1.64 4.06 7.34
C VAL A 252 -2.54 4.29 8.53
N LEU A 253 -3.37 3.28 8.83
CA LEU A 253 -4.20 3.29 10.02
C LEU A 253 -3.41 2.79 11.22
N VAL A 254 -3.50 3.52 12.33
CA VAL A 254 -2.73 3.30 13.54
C VAL A 254 -3.69 3.39 14.71
N LYS A 255 -4.11 2.23 15.23
CA LYS A 255 -5.20 2.18 16.21
C LYS A 255 -6.46 2.83 15.62
N SER A 256 -6.78 4.06 16.03
CA SER A 256 -7.90 4.84 15.49
C SER A 256 -7.48 6.04 14.65
N ASP A 257 -6.18 6.27 14.49
CA ASP A 257 -5.66 7.46 13.81
C ASP A 257 -5.15 7.07 12.42
N LEU A 258 -5.70 7.71 11.40
CA LEU A 258 -5.21 7.61 10.03
C LEU A 258 -4.10 8.64 9.83
N TYR A 259 -2.90 8.16 9.52
CA TYR A 259 -1.77 8.99 9.15
C TYR A 259 -1.69 9.06 7.63
N VAL A 260 -1.65 10.27 7.06
CA VAL A 260 -1.57 10.51 5.61
C VAL A 260 -0.33 11.31 5.29
N SER A 261 0.48 10.83 4.35
CA SER A 261 1.63 11.55 3.79
C SER A 261 1.25 12.24 2.48
N PHE A 262 1.95 13.34 2.19
CA PHE A 262 1.68 14.16 1.01
C PHE A 262 2.95 14.43 0.23
N GLU A 263 2.94 14.09 -1.06
CA GLU A 263 4.04 14.39 -1.97
C GLU A 263 4.15 15.91 -2.22
N SER A 264 3.06 16.65 -1.98
CA SER A 264 2.98 18.10 -2.21
C SER A 264 4.02 18.94 -1.44
N GLY A 265 4.61 18.41 -0.35
CA GLY A 265 5.71 19.05 0.39
C GLY A 265 7.10 18.89 -0.25
N ALA A 266 7.27 17.96 -1.20
CA ALA A 266 8.57 17.71 -1.80
C ALA A 266 9.05 18.92 -2.63
N ASN A 267 10.37 19.11 -2.74
CA ASN A 267 10.98 20.24 -3.46
C ASN A 267 10.42 20.38 -4.88
N LYS A 268 10.18 19.25 -5.55
CA LYS A 268 9.66 19.14 -6.91
C LYS A 268 8.26 19.74 -7.07
N TYR A 269 7.40 19.66 -6.05
CA TYR A 269 5.97 20.02 -6.19
C TYR A 269 5.56 21.25 -5.40
N ARG A 270 6.24 21.57 -4.29
CA ARG A 270 5.79 22.57 -3.31
C ARG A 270 5.57 23.98 -3.87
N TYR A 271 6.21 24.33 -4.99
CA TYR A 271 6.10 25.65 -5.61
C TYR A 271 5.02 25.73 -6.71
N THR A 272 4.36 24.61 -7.02
CA THR A 272 3.36 24.52 -8.10
C THR A 272 2.00 23.99 -7.64
N GLY A 273 1.91 23.48 -6.41
CA GLY A 273 0.69 22.93 -5.82
C GLY A 273 -0.08 23.92 -4.94
N THR A 274 -1.36 23.66 -4.76
CA THR A 274 -2.19 24.38 -3.79
C THR A 274 -2.01 23.71 -2.41
N TYR A 275 -1.82 24.51 -1.35
CA TYR A 275 -1.65 24.03 0.04
C TYR A 275 -0.58 22.94 0.22
N PRO A 276 0.68 23.16 -0.23
CA PRO A 276 1.74 22.17 -0.05
C PRO A 276 1.87 21.78 1.43
N ARG A 277 1.99 20.48 1.70
CA ARG A 277 2.08 19.92 3.05
C ARG A 277 3.43 19.24 3.24
N ASP A 278 4.25 19.82 4.11
CA ASP A 278 5.52 19.24 4.59
C ASP A 278 5.34 18.44 5.90
N ARG A 279 4.10 18.13 6.26
CA ARG A 279 3.73 17.40 7.47
C ARG A 279 2.75 16.28 7.12
N MET A 280 2.83 15.19 7.86
CA MET A 280 1.79 14.17 7.85
C MET A 280 0.52 14.71 8.54
N LEU A 281 -0.64 14.40 7.98
CA LEU A 281 -1.91 14.62 8.68
C LEU A 281 -2.22 13.39 9.52
N LYS A 282 -2.62 13.63 10.77
CA LYS A 282 -3.16 12.63 11.68
C LYS A 282 -4.65 12.89 11.84
N ILE A 283 -5.47 11.96 11.38
CA ILE A 283 -6.91 12.09 11.32
C ILE A 283 -7.52 11.07 12.29
N ASP A 284 -8.29 11.52 13.28
CA ASP A 284 -9.06 10.60 14.13
C ASP A 284 -10.20 9.98 13.30
N MET A 285 -10.07 8.70 12.98
CA MET A 285 -11.07 7.98 12.20
C MET A 285 -12.39 7.88 12.92
N LYS A 286 -12.45 7.95 14.26
CA LYS A 286 -13.74 7.96 14.96
C LYS A 286 -14.52 9.23 14.67
N THR A 287 -13.82 10.36 14.59
CA THR A 287 -14.42 11.65 14.23
C THR A 287 -14.83 11.64 12.76
N LEU A 288 -13.98 11.12 11.88
CA LEU A 288 -14.27 11.00 10.45
C LEU A 288 -15.44 10.06 10.14
N MET A 289 -15.58 8.98 10.91
CA MET A 289 -16.60 7.94 10.77
C MET A 289 -17.75 8.12 11.77
N LYS A 290 -17.99 9.35 12.25
CA LYS A 290 -19.02 9.59 13.26
C LYS A 290 -20.42 9.28 12.72
N ASP A 291 -20.69 9.66 11.48
CA ASP A 291 -22.01 9.55 10.86
C ASP A 291 -22.34 8.10 10.44
N ASP A 292 -21.32 7.24 10.22
CA ASP A 292 -21.53 5.81 9.98
C ASP A 292 -22.18 5.08 11.18
N ARG A 293 -21.97 5.59 12.40
CA ARG A 293 -22.48 4.97 13.63
C ARG A 293 -23.97 5.22 13.86
N ASP A 294 -24.54 6.22 13.20
CA ASP A 294 -25.96 6.51 13.29
C ASP A 294 -26.76 5.69 12.25
N ILE A 295 -26.14 5.30 11.13
CA ILE A 295 -26.69 4.34 10.16
C ILE A 295 -26.84 2.94 10.77
N GLU A 296 -25.82 2.44 11.51
CA GLU A 296 -25.90 1.11 12.17
C GLU A 296 -26.98 1.02 13.28
N LYS A 297 -27.48 2.15 13.79
CA LYS A 297 -28.59 2.19 14.76
C LYS A 297 -29.96 2.20 14.11
N GLU A 298 -30.07 2.70 12.88
CA GLU A 298 -31.33 2.68 12.12
C GLU A 298 -31.59 1.30 11.50
N GLU A 299 -30.55 0.59 11.06
CA GLU A 299 -30.69 -0.78 10.52
C GLU A 299 -30.93 -1.86 11.60
N ARG A 300 -30.84 -1.49 12.89
CA ARG A 300 -31.16 -2.36 14.03
C ARG A 300 -32.54 -2.08 14.64
N LYS A 301 -33.36 -1.24 14.01
CA LYS A 301 -34.77 -1.02 14.35
C LYS A 301 -35.68 -1.68 13.34
#